data_AF-A0AAE3UCZ9-F1
#
_entry.id   AF-A0AAE3UCZ9-F1
#
_cell.length_a   1.000
_cell.length_b   1.000
_cell.length_c   1.000
_cell.angle_alpha   90.00
_cell.angle_beta   90.00
_cell.angle_gamma   90.00
#
_symmetry.space_group_name_H-M   'P 1'
#
loop_
_entity.id
_entity.type
_entity.pdbx_description
1 polymer ?
#
loop_
_entity_poly.entity_id
_entity_poly.type
_entity_poly.pdbx_seq_one_letter_code
_entity_poly.pdbx_strand_id
1 'polypeptide(L)'
;MKIYDIRINDEDETGVQLVSFVKSPAMEVEAIKLSKEPMLFAKDEYKQYLTSAVIIPDKLIPRMNGNEMYMIRFSSDTIEKIRNKFHTQTGNLKLSNFDHNSEYTVSATLIESWIKTSENDKSVALGFDLPVGSWLSTYHVSDTQFWNEKILTNEVTGFSLEGVFETIETKLPKDEEPTLDQLMDDLLADILK
;
A
#
# COMPACT_ATOMS: atom_id res chain seq x y z
N MET A 1 1.06 0.22 25.28
CA MET A 1 1.77 0.94 24.18
C MET A 1 0.84 1.98 23.55
N LYS A 2 1.34 3.09 22.97
CA LYS A 2 0.49 4.08 22.30
C LYS A 2 0.09 3.63 20.90
N ILE A 3 -1.18 3.78 20.59
CA ILE A 3 -1.77 3.39 19.30
C ILE A 3 -2.59 4.57 18.82
N TYR A 4 -2.50 4.85 17.52
CA TYR A 4 -3.19 5.96 16.90
C TYR A 4 -4.03 5.48 15.74
N ASP A 5 -5.32 5.81 15.77
CA ASP A 5 -6.19 5.65 14.62
C ASP A 5 -5.93 6.78 13.63
N ILE A 6 -5.69 6.41 12.37
CA ILE A 6 -5.56 7.38 11.29
C ILE A 6 -6.93 7.89 10.86
N ARG A 7 -7.03 9.21 10.66
CA ARG A 7 -8.18 9.87 10.06
C ARG A 7 -7.75 10.85 8.97
N ILE A 8 -8.70 11.12 8.10
CA ILE A 8 -8.65 12.19 7.12
C ILE A 8 -9.95 12.97 7.14
N ASN A 9 -9.89 14.17 6.62
CA ASN A 9 -11.00 15.07 6.38
C ASN A 9 -11.03 15.37 4.89
N ASP A 10 -12.20 15.26 4.26
CA ASP A 10 -12.34 15.39 2.82
C ASP A 10 -12.08 16.83 2.33
N GLU A 11 -12.19 17.82 3.21
CA GLU A 11 -12.15 19.26 2.88
C GLU A 11 -10.77 19.93 3.08
N ASP A 12 -9.78 19.24 3.69
CA ASP A 12 -8.45 19.80 3.96
C ASP A 12 -7.31 19.08 3.20
N GLU A 13 -6.06 19.30 3.59
CA GLU A 13 -4.89 18.67 2.97
C GLU A 13 -4.64 17.20 3.34
N THR A 14 -5.38 16.64 4.31
CA THR A 14 -5.15 15.26 4.78
C THR A 14 -5.54 14.24 3.72
N GLY A 15 -4.82 13.13 3.62
CA GLY A 15 -5.04 12.13 2.60
C GLY A 15 -3.75 11.65 1.95
N VAL A 16 -3.92 10.70 1.03
CA VAL A 16 -2.83 10.14 0.25
C VAL A 16 -2.55 11.06 -0.94
N GLN A 17 -1.28 11.40 -1.09
CA GLN A 17 -0.75 12.18 -2.21
C GLN A 17 -0.07 11.27 -3.24
N LEU A 18 0.52 10.16 -2.81
CA LEU A 18 1.22 9.26 -3.72
C LEU A 18 1.18 7.82 -3.20
N VAL A 19 1.19 6.88 -4.14
CA VAL A 19 1.52 5.47 -3.87
C VAL A 19 2.91 5.23 -4.43
N SER A 20 3.84 4.79 -3.58
CA SER A 20 5.22 4.49 -3.92
C SER A 20 5.42 3.00 -4.20
N PHE A 21 6.29 2.65 -5.14
CA PHE A 21 6.80 1.29 -5.29
C PHE A 21 7.95 1.08 -4.33
N VAL A 22 7.88 0.03 -3.51
CA VAL A 22 8.88 -0.20 -2.46
C VAL A 22 9.37 -1.63 -2.42
N LYS A 23 10.59 -1.81 -1.90
CA LYS A 23 11.15 -3.15 -1.61
C LYS A 23 10.51 -3.83 -0.41
N SER A 24 9.96 -3.05 0.52
CA SER A 24 9.32 -3.58 1.73
C SER A 24 8.03 -2.81 2.00
N PRO A 25 6.88 -3.34 1.54
CA PRO A 25 5.60 -2.69 1.74
C PRO A 25 5.25 -2.64 3.21
N ALA A 26 4.78 -1.48 3.68
CA ALA A 26 4.29 -1.32 5.05
C ALA A 26 3.10 -2.23 5.38
N MET A 27 2.39 -2.72 4.36
CA MET A 27 1.30 -3.70 4.53
C MET A 27 1.80 -5.15 4.61
N GLU A 28 3.09 -5.42 4.36
CA GLU A 28 3.70 -6.75 4.31
C GLU A 28 2.98 -7.73 3.37
N VAL A 29 2.41 -7.19 2.29
CA VAL A 29 1.79 -7.96 1.22
C VAL A 29 2.62 -7.80 -0.04
N GLU A 30 3.16 -8.93 -0.51
CA GLU A 30 3.89 -8.97 -1.77
C GLU A 30 2.95 -8.75 -2.95
N ALA A 31 3.41 -7.95 -3.90
CA ALA A 31 2.72 -7.63 -5.13
C ALA A 31 2.75 -8.79 -6.11
N ILE A 32 1.66 -8.95 -6.83
CA ILE A 32 1.48 -9.95 -7.86
C ILE A 32 1.78 -9.30 -9.21
N LYS A 33 2.69 -9.94 -9.96
CA LYS A 33 3.13 -9.49 -11.29
C LYS A 33 2.29 -10.20 -12.36
N LEU A 34 1.36 -9.48 -12.96
CA LEU A 34 0.46 -10.04 -13.96
C LEU A 34 1.04 -9.81 -15.36
N SER A 35 1.37 -10.90 -16.03
CA SER A 35 2.09 -10.90 -17.31
C SER A 35 1.26 -11.41 -18.49
N LYS A 36 0.12 -12.08 -18.26
CA LYS A 36 -0.63 -12.78 -19.31
C LYS A 36 -2.15 -12.60 -19.14
N GLU A 37 -2.79 -12.23 -20.24
CA GLU A 37 -4.16 -12.63 -20.54
C GLU A 37 -4.15 -13.46 -21.83
N PRO A 38 -5.15 -14.32 -22.08
CA PRO A 38 -5.24 -15.09 -23.32
C PRO A 38 -5.64 -14.16 -24.49
N MET A 39 -4.69 -13.34 -24.96
CA MET A 39 -4.83 -12.64 -26.23
C MET A 39 -4.32 -13.55 -27.34
N LEU A 40 -5.27 -14.15 -28.07
CA LEU A 40 -4.99 -14.58 -29.43
C LEU A 40 -4.53 -13.34 -30.20
N PHE A 41 -3.36 -13.46 -30.82
CA PHE A 41 -2.66 -12.48 -31.67
C PHE A 41 -1.79 -11.44 -30.93
N ALA A 42 -0.56 -11.35 -31.46
CA ALA A 42 0.54 -10.47 -31.11
C ALA A 42 1.48 -10.93 -29.99
N LYS A 43 2.73 -11.11 -30.42
CA LYS A 43 3.96 -11.32 -29.68
C LYS A 43 4.27 -10.03 -28.91
N ASP A 44 3.66 -9.84 -27.76
CA ASP A 44 4.00 -8.76 -26.83
C ASP A 44 4.22 -9.38 -25.45
N GLU A 45 5.48 -9.49 -25.06
CA GLU A 45 5.89 -10.12 -23.82
C GLU A 45 5.65 -9.12 -22.67
N TYR A 46 4.77 -9.51 -21.74
CA TYR A 46 4.45 -8.85 -20.45
C TYR A 46 3.59 -7.57 -20.55
N LYS A 47 2.34 -7.63 -20.06
CA LYS A 47 1.47 -6.44 -19.91
C LYS A 47 1.91 -5.46 -18.79
N GLN A 48 3.06 -5.68 -18.14
CA GLN A 48 3.66 -4.85 -17.08
C GLN A 48 2.65 -4.34 -16.01
N TYR A 49 1.74 -5.22 -15.56
CA TYR A 49 0.79 -4.91 -14.50
C TYR A 49 1.28 -5.41 -13.14
N LEU A 50 1.28 -4.52 -12.15
CA LEU A 50 1.61 -4.82 -10.77
C LEU A 50 0.37 -4.58 -9.89
N THR A 51 -0.09 -5.61 -9.19
CA THR A 51 -1.26 -5.54 -8.29
C THR A 51 -0.84 -5.83 -6.87
N SER A 52 -1.25 -5.00 -5.90
CA SER A 52 -1.04 -5.27 -4.47
C SER A 52 -2.05 -4.54 -3.60
N ALA A 53 -2.09 -4.91 -2.32
CA ALA A 53 -2.77 -4.14 -1.29
C ALA A 53 -2.03 -2.81 -1.04
N VAL A 54 -2.81 -1.73 -0.95
CA VAL A 54 -2.34 -0.40 -0.58
C VAL A 54 -2.52 -0.17 0.92
N ILE A 55 -3.69 -0.53 1.46
CA ILE A 55 -3.99 -0.49 2.90
C ILE A 55 -4.80 -1.72 3.31
N ILE A 56 -4.48 -2.29 4.47
CA ILE A 56 -5.21 -3.36 5.13
C ILE A 56 -5.86 -2.80 6.43
N PRO A 57 -7.17 -2.99 6.63
CA PRO A 57 -7.87 -2.58 7.84
C PRO A 57 -7.23 -3.14 9.11
N ASP A 58 -7.18 -2.29 10.14
CA ASP A 58 -6.80 -2.60 11.51
C ASP A 58 -5.39 -3.20 11.70
N LYS A 59 -4.60 -3.32 10.63
CA LYS A 59 -3.19 -3.68 10.70
C LYS A 59 -2.44 -2.61 11.49
N LEU A 60 -1.77 -3.04 12.55
CA LEU A 60 -0.87 -2.19 13.33
C LEU A 60 0.42 -2.01 12.56
N ILE A 61 0.85 -0.76 12.41
CA ILE A 61 2.06 -0.41 11.67
C ILE A 61 2.98 0.37 12.62
N PRO A 62 4.20 -0.13 12.88
CA PRO A 62 5.14 0.54 13.77
C PRO A 62 5.60 1.88 13.20
N ARG A 63 5.77 2.86 14.06
CA ARG A 63 6.33 4.18 13.73
C ARG A 63 7.25 4.65 14.85
N MET A 64 8.25 5.42 14.45
CA MET A 64 9.21 6.05 15.37
C MET A 64 9.06 7.55 15.35
N ASN A 65 9.00 8.17 16.53
CA ASN A 65 9.17 9.61 16.70
C ASN A 65 10.35 9.84 17.67
N GLY A 66 11.52 10.14 17.12
CA GLY A 66 12.77 10.12 17.87
C GLY A 66 13.03 8.72 18.43
N ASN A 67 12.97 8.58 19.76
CA ASN A 67 13.17 7.31 20.45
C ASN A 67 11.85 6.67 20.92
N GLU A 68 10.70 7.29 20.65
CA GLU A 68 9.39 6.75 21.04
C GLU A 68 8.78 5.94 19.90
N MET A 69 8.53 4.66 20.17
CA MET A 69 7.77 3.78 19.29
C MET A 69 6.27 3.93 19.57
N TYR A 70 5.48 4.03 18.50
CA TYR A 70 4.03 3.98 18.55
C TYR A 70 3.50 3.18 17.35
N MET A 71 2.24 2.77 17.42
CA MET A 71 1.56 2.10 16.32
C MET A 71 0.53 3.03 15.68
N ILE A 72 0.36 2.90 14.37
CA ILE A 72 -0.79 3.46 13.67
C ILE A 72 -1.64 2.34 13.06
N ARG A 73 -2.92 2.60 12.81
CA ARG A 73 -3.78 1.72 12.01
C ARG A 73 -4.85 2.51 11.27
N PHE A 74 -5.48 1.86 10.30
CA PHE A 74 -6.53 2.44 9.48
C PHE A 74 -7.80 1.58 9.63
N SER A 75 -8.95 2.20 9.93
CA SER A 75 -10.23 1.49 9.87
C SER A 75 -10.70 1.35 8.42
N SER A 76 -11.57 0.36 8.16
CA SER A 76 -12.18 0.18 6.83
C SER A 76 -12.85 1.46 6.29
N ASP A 77 -13.58 2.19 7.14
CA ASP A 77 -14.22 3.45 6.77
C ASP A 77 -13.20 4.54 6.39
N THR A 78 -12.10 4.65 7.14
CA THR A 78 -11.02 5.59 6.81
C THR A 78 -10.36 5.22 5.48
N ILE A 79 -10.16 3.92 5.22
CA ILE A 79 -9.56 3.43 3.97
C ILE A 79 -10.43 3.80 2.78
N GLU A 80 -11.75 3.62 2.86
CA GLU A 80 -12.66 3.99 1.79
C GLU A 80 -12.61 5.50 1.48
N LYS A 81 -12.59 6.35 2.52
CA LYS A 81 -12.44 7.80 2.37
C LYS A 81 -11.12 8.17 1.72
N ILE A 82 -10.01 7.61 2.21
CA ILE A 82 -8.67 7.83 1.65
C ILE A 82 -8.65 7.48 0.17
N ARG A 83 -9.15 6.29 -0.17
CA ARG A 83 -9.23 5.82 -1.54
C ARG A 83 -10.05 6.78 -2.38
N ASN A 84 -11.25 7.16 -1.96
CA ASN A 84 -12.10 8.04 -2.74
C ASN A 84 -11.47 9.42 -2.95
N LYS A 85 -10.87 10.02 -1.91
CA LYS A 85 -10.14 11.30 -2.00
C LYS A 85 -8.92 11.21 -2.91
N PHE A 86 -8.16 10.12 -2.86
CA PHE A 86 -7.02 9.89 -3.74
C PHE A 86 -7.41 9.91 -5.23
N HIS A 87 -8.60 9.40 -5.57
CA HIS A 87 -9.06 9.33 -6.96
C HIS A 87 -9.66 10.64 -7.47
N THR A 88 -10.15 11.52 -6.60
CA THR A 88 -10.66 12.84 -6.99
C THR A 88 -9.53 13.84 -7.24
N GLN A 89 -8.31 13.55 -6.75
CA GLN A 89 -7.12 14.38 -6.97
C GLN A 89 -6.37 13.94 -8.24
N THR A 90 -6.60 14.65 -9.34
CA THR A 90 -6.23 14.25 -10.72
C THR A 90 -4.74 14.00 -10.99
N GLY A 91 -3.83 14.46 -10.12
CA GLY A 91 -2.38 14.34 -10.29
C GLY A 91 -1.79 12.97 -9.94
N ASN A 92 -2.45 12.21 -9.06
CA ASN A 92 -1.81 11.11 -8.33
C ASN A 92 -1.95 9.74 -9.03
N LEU A 93 -2.60 9.70 -10.20
CA LEU A 93 -2.97 8.46 -10.90
C LEU A 93 -1.98 8.03 -12.00
N LYS A 94 -1.03 8.88 -12.38
CA LYS A 94 -0.13 8.67 -13.54
C LYS A 94 1.36 8.61 -13.20
N LEU A 95 1.70 8.84 -11.93
CA LEU A 95 3.07 8.90 -11.45
C LEU A 95 3.16 8.17 -10.11
N SER A 96 4.27 7.48 -9.91
CA SER A 96 4.73 6.91 -8.65
C SER A 96 6.19 7.36 -8.44
N ASN A 97 6.78 7.03 -7.30
CA ASN A 97 8.22 7.04 -7.11
C ASN A 97 8.69 5.64 -6.66
N PHE A 98 10.00 5.50 -6.46
CA PHE A 98 10.63 4.31 -5.88
C PHE A 98 11.23 4.63 -4.51
N ASP A 99 10.89 3.82 -3.49
CA ASP A 99 11.36 3.95 -2.11
C ASP A 99 11.26 5.40 -1.56
N HIS A 100 10.12 6.04 -1.78
CA HIS A 100 9.83 7.41 -1.32
C HIS A 100 10.82 8.51 -1.81
N ASN A 101 11.58 8.22 -2.87
CA ASN A 101 12.51 9.19 -3.46
C ASN A 101 11.81 10.03 -4.55
N SER A 102 11.47 11.28 -4.23
CA SER A 102 10.81 12.20 -5.18
C SER A 102 11.62 12.51 -6.44
N GLU A 103 12.94 12.31 -6.43
CA GLU A 103 13.79 12.45 -7.62
C GLU A 103 13.76 11.20 -8.51
N TYR A 104 13.38 10.05 -7.95
CA TYR A 104 13.21 8.79 -8.69
C TYR A 104 11.73 8.57 -9.01
N THR A 105 11.21 9.36 -9.94
CA THR A 105 9.85 9.18 -10.47
C THR A 105 9.76 7.96 -11.38
N VAL A 106 8.66 7.22 -11.28
CA VAL A 106 8.36 6.05 -12.10
C VAL A 106 7.10 6.33 -12.92
N SER A 107 7.18 6.13 -14.23
CA SER A 107 6.02 6.24 -15.11
C SER A 107 5.12 5.02 -14.94
N ALA A 108 4.05 5.18 -14.15
CA ALA A 108 3.08 4.15 -13.88
C ALA A 108 1.67 4.73 -13.78
N THR A 109 0.71 4.10 -14.46
CA THR A 109 -0.69 4.53 -14.47
C THR A 109 -1.55 3.59 -13.63
N LEU A 110 -2.34 4.13 -12.71
CA LEU A 110 -3.36 3.37 -12.00
C LEU A 110 -4.44 2.93 -13.00
N ILE A 111 -4.58 1.62 -13.19
CA ILE A 111 -5.56 1.02 -14.10
C ILE A 111 -6.80 0.57 -13.34
N GLU A 112 -6.61 0.11 -12.12
CA GLU A 112 -7.68 -0.42 -11.31
C GLU A 112 -7.45 -0.13 -9.84
N SER A 113 -8.54 0.14 -9.12
CA SER A 113 -8.51 0.39 -7.68
C SER A 113 -9.86 0.05 -7.07
N TRP A 114 -9.87 -0.76 -6.01
CA TRP A 114 -11.09 -1.24 -5.40
C TRP A 114 -10.91 -1.54 -3.91
N ILE A 115 -12.03 -1.52 -3.19
CA ILE A 115 -12.12 -2.06 -1.83
C ILE A 115 -12.60 -3.51 -1.94
N LYS A 116 -11.96 -4.43 -1.23
CA LYS A 116 -12.46 -5.81 -1.07
C LYS A 116 -13.76 -5.75 -0.27
N THR A 117 -14.87 -6.19 -0.84
CA THR A 117 -16.21 -6.10 -0.22
C THR A 117 -16.76 -7.42 0.30
N SER A 118 -16.14 -8.56 -0.06
CA SER A 118 -16.58 -9.88 0.41
C SER A 118 -15.47 -10.93 0.30
N GLU A 119 -15.71 -12.11 0.88
CA GLU A 119 -14.84 -13.29 0.72
C GLU A 119 -14.78 -13.84 -0.72
N ASN A 120 -15.74 -13.45 -1.57
CA ASN A 120 -15.74 -13.83 -2.99
C ASN A 120 -15.18 -12.73 -3.91
N ASP A 121 -14.36 -11.82 -3.37
CA ASP A 121 -13.70 -10.76 -4.13
C ASP A 121 -12.64 -11.33 -5.09
N LYS A 122 -12.45 -10.67 -6.24
CA LYS A 122 -11.44 -11.06 -7.25
C LYS A 122 -10.01 -11.12 -6.71
N SER A 123 -9.69 -10.41 -5.63
CA SER A 123 -8.39 -10.50 -4.96
C SER A 123 -8.05 -11.94 -4.54
N VAL A 124 -9.07 -12.73 -4.16
CA VAL A 124 -8.90 -14.15 -3.80
C VAL A 124 -8.48 -14.97 -5.02
N ALA A 125 -9.07 -14.70 -6.19
CA ALA A 125 -8.68 -15.36 -7.43
C ALA A 125 -7.25 -14.98 -7.89
N LEU A 126 -6.76 -13.82 -7.46
CA LEU A 126 -5.37 -13.42 -7.66
C LEU A 126 -4.42 -14.09 -6.66
N GLY A 127 -4.92 -14.70 -5.57
CA GLY A 127 -4.12 -15.37 -4.55
C GLY A 127 -3.90 -14.55 -3.28
N PHE A 128 -4.60 -13.42 -3.12
CA PHE A 128 -4.54 -12.63 -1.89
C PHE A 128 -5.47 -13.20 -0.81
N ASP A 129 -4.95 -13.28 0.41
CA ASP A 129 -5.73 -13.51 1.64
C ASP A 129 -5.73 -12.21 2.45
N LEU A 130 -6.79 -11.43 2.29
CA LEU A 130 -6.93 -10.08 2.86
C LEU A 130 -8.33 -9.91 3.45
N PRO A 131 -8.48 -9.16 4.56
CA PRO A 131 -9.79 -8.88 5.13
C PRO A 131 -10.62 -7.95 4.24
N VAL A 132 -11.95 -8.08 4.36
CA VAL A 132 -12.91 -7.11 3.82
C VAL A 132 -12.57 -5.70 4.32
N GLY A 133 -12.65 -4.71 3.43
CA GLY A 133 -12.23 -3.32 3.67
C GLY A 133 -10.83 -3.00 3.17
N SER A 134 -10.04 -4.00 2.76
CA SER A 134 -8.71 -3.77 2.16
C SER A 134 -8.80 -3.01 0.85
N TRP A 135 -7.95 -2.00 0.67
CA TRP A 135 -7.80 -1.27 -0.58
C TRP A 135 -6.70 -1.91 -1.41
N LEU A 136 -7.04 -2.36 -2.62
CA LEU A 136 -6.11 -2.88 -3.61
C LEU A 136 -6.04 -1.97 -4.84
N SER A 137 -4.88 -1.96 -5.48
CA SER A 137 -4.62 -1.21 -6.71
C SER A 137 -3.83 -2.04 -7.72
N THR A 138 -4.06 -1.76 -9.00
CA THR A 138 -3.29 -2.28 -10.13
C THR A 138 -2.68 -1.13 -10.91
N TYR A 139 -1.35 -1.11 -11.02
CA TYR A 139 -0.62 -0.14 -11.84
C TYR A 139 -0.10 -0.79 -13.11
N HIS A 140 -0.28 -0.11 -14.25
CA HIS A 140 0.50 -0.35 -15.46
C HIS A 140 1.79 0.42 -15.36
N VAL A 141 2.90 -0.30 -15.22
CA VAL A 141 4.23 0.32 -15.18
C VAL A 141 4.71 0.42 -16.62
N SER A 142 4.67 1.60 -17.22
CA SER A 142 5.11 1.80 -18.61
C SER A 142 6.62 1.96 -18.74
N ASP A 143 7.33 2.15 -17.63
CA ASP A 143 8.79 2.15 -17.57
C ASP A 143 9.32 0.70 -17.62
N THR A 144 9.65 0.23 -18.83
CA THR A 144 10.18 -1.12 -19.07
C THR A 144 11.54 -1.36 -18.41
N GLN A 145 12.38 -0.33 -18.26
CA GLN A 145 13.67 -0.49 -17.58
C GLN A 145 13.42 -0.76 -16.09
N PHE A 146 12.60 0.08 -15.44
CA PHE A 146 12.20 -0.13 -14.05
C PHE A 146 11.52 -1.49 -13.84
N TRP A 147 10.64 -1.89 -14.76
CA TRP A 147 10.01 -3.20 -14.71
C TRP A 147 11.03 -4.35 -14.69
N ASN A 148 11.99 -4.33 -15.61
CA ASN A 148 12.98 -5.40 -15.72
C ASN A 148 14.01 -5.39 -14.59
N GLU A 149 14.49 -4.22 -14.20
CA GLU A 149 15.60 -4.07 -13.25
C GLU A 149 15.15 -4.06 -11.79
N LYS A 150 13.91 -3.64 -11.50
CA LYS A 150 13.39 -3.50 -10.14
C LYS A 150 12.25 -4.46 -9.82
N ILE A 151 11.26 -4.56 -10.70
CA ILE A 151 10.08 -5.41 -10.44
C ILE A 151 10.44 -6.87 -10.65
N LEU A 152 10.99 -7.27 -11.80
CA LEU A 152 11.30 -8.68 -12.07
C LEU A 152 12.39 -9.25 -11.14
N THR A 153 13.29 -8.40 -10.64
CA THR A 153 14.38 -8.76 -9.73
C THR A 153 13.98 -8.77 -8.24
N ASN A 154 12.72 -8.43 -7.92
CA ASN A 154 12.21 -8.30 -6.54
C ASN A 154 12.88 -7.17 -5.72
N GLU A 155 13.40 -6.13 -6.37
CA GLU A 155 13.71 -4.88 -5.67
C GLU A 155 12.45 -4.04 -5.42
N VAL A 156 11.36 -4.29 -6.13
CA VAL A 156 10.01 -3.85 -5.78
C VAL A 156 9.18 -5.07 -5.43
N THR A 157 8.63 -5.08 -4.22
CA THR A 157 7.78 -6.16 -3.73
C THR A 157 6.39 -5.67 -3.35
N GLY A 158 6.11 -4.36 -3.32
CA GLY A 158 4.78 -3.87 -2.96
C GLY A 158 4.60 -2.37 -3.07
N PHE A 159 3.54 -1.89 -2.42
CA PHE A 159 3.20 -0.47 -2.36
C PHE A 159 3.43 0.10 -0.95
N SER A 160 3.70 1.39 -0.91
CA SER A 160 3.68 2.19 0.31
C SER A 160 2.95 3.51 0.04
N LEU A 161 2.35 4.09 1.07
CA LEU A 161 1.59 5.33 0.97
C LEU A 161 2.39 6.53 1.43
N GLU A 162 2.26 7.63 0.70
CA GLU A 162 2.71 8.95 1.10
C GLU A 162 1.51 9.87 1.24
N GLY A 163 1.43 10.57 2.37
CA GLY A 163 0.31 11.42 2.68
C GLY A 163 0.44 12.12 4.03
N VAL A 164 -0.49 13.05 4.26
CA VAL A 164 -0.64 13.74 5.54
C VAL A 164 -1.87 13.18 6.23
N PHE A 165 -1.76 12.84 7.51
CA PHE A 165 -2.81 12.16 8.24
C PHE A 165 -3.00 12.76 9.63
N GLU A 166 -4.25 12.78 10.09
CA GLU A 166 -4.56 13.05 11.50
C GLU A 166 -4.44 11.76 12.30
N THR A 167 -3.94 11.88 13.53
CA THR A 167 -3.82 10.76 14.48
C THR A 167 -4.70 11.01 15.70
N ILE A 168 -5.44 9.99 16.11
CA ILE A 168 -6.21 10.02 17.36
C ILE A 168 -5.71 8.90 18.25
N GLU A 169 -5.23 9.25 19.43
CA GLU A 169 -4.76 8.25 20.40
C GLU A 169 -5.93 7.38 20.84
N THR A 170 -5.78 6.07 20.61
CA THR A 170 -6.74 5.05 20.99
C THR A 170 -6.02 4.02 21.87
N LYS A 171 -6.75 3.50 22.86
CA LYS A 171 -6.27 2.36 23.66
C LYS A 171 -6.85 1.08 23.10
N LEU A 172 -6.02 0.10 22.80
CA LEU A 172 -6.52 -1.27 22.59
C LEU A 172 -7.06 -1.82 23.92
N PRO A 173 -8.03 -2.74 23.86
CA PRO A 173 -8.29 -3.63 24.98
C PRO A 173 -6.98 -4.31 25.40
N LYS A 174 -6.74 -4.49 26.70
CA LYS A 174 -5.49 -5.06 27.24
C LYS A 174 -5.10 -6.41 26.62
N ASP A 175 -6.09 -7.16 26.13
CA ASP A 175 -5.93 -8.51 25.61
C ASP A 175 -5.50 -8.53 24.12
N GLU A 176 -5.44 -7.36 23.47
CA GLU A 176 -5.07 -7.19 22.05
C GLU A 176 -3.76 -6.40 21.86
N GLU A 177 -3.08 -5.99 22.94
CA GLU A 177 -1.79 -5.31 22.83
C GLU A 177 -0.69 -6.28 22.34
N PRO A 178 0.00 -6.00 21.21
CA PRO A 178 1.11 -6.85 20.76
C PRO A 178 2.28 -6.78 21.75
N THR A 179 3.05 -7.86 21.82
CA THR A 179 4.19 -7.99 22.74
C THR A 179 5.38 -7.16 22.26
N LEU A 180 6.25 -6.75 23.19
CA LEU A 180 7.45 -5.96 22.85
C LEU A 180 8.37 -6.65 21.84
N ASP A 181 8.46 -7.98 21.89
CA ASP A 181 9.28 -8.77 20.96
C ASP A 181 8.72 -8.74 19.53
N GLN A 182 7.40 -8.93 19.38
CA GLN A 182 6.71 -8.82 18.08
C GLN A 182 6.95 -7.44 17.45
N LEU A 183 6.89 -6.40 18.27
CA LEU A 183 7.08 -5.02 17.80
C LEU A 183 8.53 -4.70 17.46
N MET A 184 9.48 -5.34 18.14
CA MET A 184 10.90 -5.19 17.83
C MET A 184 11.22 -5.84 16.49
N ASP A 185 10.64 -7.01 16.20
CA ASP A 185 10.80 -7.67 14.91
C ASP A 185 10.19 -6.84 13.78
N ASP A 186 8.97 -6.32 13.97
CA ASP A 186 8.30 -5.45 12.99
C ASP A 186 9.08 -4.14 12.77
N LEU A 187 9.64 -3.55 13.84
CA LEU A 187 10.43 -2.33 13.74
C LEU A 187 11.81 -2.58 13.10
N LEU A 188 12.49 -3.68 13.44
CA LEU A 188 13.76 -4.03 12.81
C LEU A 188 13.55 -4.30 11.31
N ALA A 189 12.40 -4.87 10.93
CA ALA A 189 12.01 -5.02 9.53
C ALA A 189 11.74 -3.67 8.83
N ASP A 190 11.45 -2.59 9.56
CA ASP A 190 11.25 -1.23 9.02
C ASP A 190 12.55 -0.38 9.06
N ILE A 191 13.41 -0.57 10.07
CA ILE A 191 14.66 0.21 10.28
C ILE A 191 15.88 -0.36 9.54
N LEU A 192 16.02 -1.69 9.42
CA LEU A 192 17.18 -2.33 8.76
C LEU A 192 17.02 -2.40 7.23
N LYS A 193 16.11 -1.61 6.65
CA LYS A 193 15.80 -1.62 5.22
C LYS A 193 15.96 -0.24 4.60
#